data_AF-A0A3D1S5E3-F1
#
_entry.id   AF-A0A3D1S5E3-F1
#
_cell.length_a   1.000
_cell.length_b   1.000
_cell.length_c   1.000
_cell.angle_alpha   90.00
_cell.angle_beta   90.00
_cell.angle_gamma   90.00
#
_symmetry.space_group_name_H-M   'P 1'
#
loop_
_entity.id
_entity.type
_entity.pdbx_description
1 polymer ?
#
loop_
_entity_poly.entity_id
_entity_poly.type
_entity_poly.pdbx_seq_one_letter_code
_entity_poly.pdbx_strand_id
1 'polypeptide(L)'
;MIPLVFHPIYSQLDLPYRHRFPIEKYQGIYAALIAQGVNETDFYTPEPLDPIKLSQVYDHTYINELCSGQLDPKAMRRIGFPWSEQLIQRTLTAAGGTVLTAQLALEHGKALNLTGGYHHAFADFGSGFCMVNDLYLAALTMLAKPGIDSVLIFDCDVHQGDGTAKLAQGNANI
;
A
#
# COMPACT_ATOMS: atom_id res chain seq x y z
N MET A 1 -13.34 -13.86 -14.43
CA MET A 1 -11.97 -13.29 -14.50
C MET A 1 -11.45 -13.09 -13.09
N ILE A 2 -10.14 -12.91 -12.91
CA ILE A 2 -9.57 -12.44 -11.64
C ILE A 2 -9.58 -10.91 -11.69
N PRO A 3 -10.29 -10.21 -10.78
CA PRO A 3 -10.19 -8.76 -10.68
C PRO A 3 -8.75 -8.31 -10.46
N LEU A 4 -8.32 -7.32 -11.23
CA LEU A 4 -7.01 -6.70 -11.11
C LEU A 4 -7.18 -5.27 -10.60
N VAL A 5 -6.37 -4.82 -9.66
CA VAL A 5 -6.41 -3.46 -9.15
C VAL A 5 -5.21 -2.68 -9.64
N PHE A 6 -5.47 -1.55 -10.30
CA PHE A 6 -4.43 -0.71 -10.89
C PHE A 6 -4.82 0.77 -10.87
N HIS A 7 -3.84 1.64 -10.68
CA HIS A 7 -3.98 3.08 -10.88
C HIS A 7 -2.71 3.62 -11.54
N PRO A 8 -2.79 4.46 -12.60
CA PRO A 8 -1.60 5.02 -13.26
C PRO A 8 -0.64 5.76 -12.32
N ILE A 9 -1.19 6.43 -11.29
CA ILE A 9 -0.41 7.12 -10.24
C ILE A 9 0.67 6.27 -9.57
N TYR A 10 0.54 4.93 -9.59
CA TYR A 10 1.55 4.02 -9.04
C TYR A 10 2.94 4.21 -9.68
N SER A 11 2.96 4.70 -10.92
CA SER A 11 4.18 5.00 -11.68
C SER A 11 4.36 6.49 -12.01
N GLN A 12 3.42 7.37 -11.62
CA GLN A 12 3.53 8.81 -11.84
C GLN A 12 4.14 9.47 -10.60
N LEU A 13 5.46 9.36 -10.48
CA LEU A 13 6.23 10.08 -9.46
C LEU A 13 7.60 10.42 -10.02
N ASP A 14 7.91 11.71 -10.05
CA ASP A 14 9.22 12.18 -10.46
C ASP A 14 10.25 11.87 -9.38
N LEU A 15 11.27 11.09 -9.75
CA LEU A 15 12.36 10.69 -8.86
C LEU A 15 13.70 11.16 -9.42
N PRO A 16 14.69 11.45 -8.56
CA PRO A 16 16.04 11.76 -9.02
C PRO A 16 16.59 10.66 -9.94
N TYR A 17 17.38 11.02 -10.95
CA TYR A 17 17.89 10.10 -11.99
C TYR A 17 18.52 8.78 -11.48
N ARG A 18 19.13 8.80 -10.29
CA ARG A 18 19.77 7.62 -9.67
C ARG A 18 18.97 7.01 -8.52
N HIS A 19 17.69 7.31 -8.43
CA HIS A 19 16.83 6.72 -7.40
C HIS A 19 16.68 5.21 -7.62
N ARG A 20 16.75 4.42 -6.55
CA ARG A 20 16.75 2.94 -6.63
C ARG A 20 15.36 2.34 -6.81
N PHE A 21 14.32 3.09 -6.47
CA PHE A 21 12.94 2.61 -6.57
C PHE A 21 12.50 2.51 -8.04
N PRO A 22 12.06 1.33 -8.52
CA PRO A 22 11.70 1.12 -9.92
C PRO A 22 10.28 1.65 -10.21
N ILE A 23 10.14 2.97 -10.33
CA ILE A 23 8.82 3.63 -10.37
C ILE A 23 7.94 3.18 -11.55
N GLU A 24 8.54 2.91 -12.71
CA GLU A 24 7.84 2.49 -13.93
C GLU A 24 7.31 1.05 -13.89
N LYS A 25 7.70 0.26 -12.88
CA LYS A 25 7.35 -1.17 -12.76
C LYS A 25 5.85 -1.42 -12.93
N TYR A 26 5.01 -0.63 -12.29
CA TYR A 26 3.57 -0.88 -12.21
C TYR A 26 2.84 -0.61 -13.53
N GLN A 27 3.14 0.52 -14.17
CA GLN A 27 2.66 0.82 -15.52
C GLN A 27 3.17 -0.20 -16.54
N GLY A 28 4.42 -0.67 -16.39
CA GLY A 28 4.99 -1.72 -17.22
C GLY A 28 4.25 -3.06 -17.09
N ILE A 29 3.92 -3.49 -15.86
CA ILE A 29 3.12 -4.70 -15.61
C ILE A 29 1.73 -4.56 -16.24
N TYR A 30 1.05 -3.42 -16.04
CA TYR A 30 -0.25 -3.16 -16.66
C TYR A 30 -0.18 -3.29 -18.18
N ALA A 31 0.78 -2.60 -18.83
CA ALA A 31 0.93 -2.65 -20.28
C ALA A 31 1.25 -4.06 -20.80
N ALA A 32 2.08 -4.81 -20.08
CA ALA A 32 2.40 -6.19 -20.42
C ALA A 32 1.18 -7.12 -20.33
N LEU A 33 0.32 -6.95 -19.31
CA LEU A 33 -0.92 -7.73 -19.17
C LEU A 33 -1.91 -7.43 -20.30
N ILE A 34 -2.10 -6.15 -20.66
CA ILE A 34 -2.93 -5.75 -21.81
C ILE A 34 -2.39 -6.38 -23.11
N ALA A 35 -1.08 -6.32 -23.34
CA ALA A 35 -0.44 -6.92 -24.51
C ALA A 35 -0.61 -8.45 -24.57
N GLN A 36 -0.78 -9.12 -23.42
CA GLN A 36 -1.07 -10.55 -23.31
C GLN A 36 -2.57 -10.89 -23.42
N GLY A 37 -3.44 -9.89 -23.63
CA GLY A 37 -4.87 -10.09 -23.86
C GLY A 37 -5.76 -9.99 -22.62
N VAL A 38 -5.26 -9.46 -21.50
CA VAL A 38 -6.12 -9.05 -20.38
C VAL A 38 -6.96 -7.85 -20.82
N ASN A 39 -8.26 -7.84 -20.52
CA ASN A 39 -9.13 -6.73 -20.94
C ASN A 39 -8.98 -5.57 -19.97
N GLU A 40 -9.08 -4.33 -20.47
CA GLU A 40 -9.11 -3.13 -19.62
C GLU A 40 -10.26 -3.17 -18.60
N THR A 41 -11.37 -3.83 -18.93
CA THR A 41 -12.54 -4.00 -18.05
C THR A 41 -12.28 -4.93 -16.86
N ASP A 42 -11.18 -5.68 -16.87
CA ASP A 42 -10.78 -6.52 -15.73
C ASP A 42 -10.05 -5.73 -14.64
N PHE A 43 -9.69 -4.46 -14.94
CA PHE A 43 -9.01 -3.56 -14.02
C PHE A 43 -9.99 -2.67 -13.25
N TYR A 44 -9.78 -2.62 -11.95
CA TYR A 44 -10.50 -1.78 -11.00
C TYR A 44 -9.56 -0.68 -10.51
N THR A 45 -10.09 0.54 -10.46
CA THR A 45 -9.36 1.71 -9.99
C THR A 45 -9.68 1.97 -8.52
N PRO A 46 -8.69 2.01 -7.62
CA PRO A 46 -8.91 2.32 -6.22
C PRO A 46 -8.92 3.82 -5.93
N GLU A 47 -9.59 4.18 -4.85
CA GLU A 47 -9.55 5.51 -4.24
C GLU A 47 -8.42 5.59 -3.19
N PRO A 48 -7.82 6.78 -2.98
CA PRO A 48 -6.87 7.00 -1.90
C PRO A 48 -7.51 6.78 -0.52
N LEU A 49 -6.74 6.21 0.41
CA LEU A 49 -7.14 6.19 1.82
C LEU A 49 -7.17 7.61 2.40
N ASP A 50 -8.16 7.84 3.25
CA ASP A 50 -8.32 9.09 4.01
C ASP A 50 -7.28 9.14 5.15
N PRO A 51 -6.35 10.12 5.15
CA PRO A 51 -5.36 10.29 6.21
C PRO A 51 -5.96 10.37 7.62
N ILE A 52 -7.16 10.95 7.76
CA ILE A 52 -7.82 11.10 9.06
C ILE A 52 -8.14 9.73 9.67
N LYS A 53 -8.52 8.76 8.84
CA LYS A 53 -8.82 7.39 9.28
C LYS A 53 -7.55 6.62 9.64
N LEU A 54 -6.41 6.97 9.06
CA LEU A 54 -5.14 6.34 9.38
C LEU A 54 -4.70 6.61 10.83
N SER A 55 -5.09 7.73 11.42
CA SER A 55 -4.80 8.07 12.82
C SER A 55 -5.43 7.11 13.85
N GLN A 56 -6.28 6.16 13.43
CA GLN A 56 -6.77 5.08 14.29
C GLN A 56 -5.76 3.92 14.44
N VAL A 57 -4.79 3.84 13.52
CA VAL A 57 -3.82 2.75 13.41
C VAL A 57 -2.39 3.25 13.66
N TYR A 58 -2.10 4.47 13.22
CA TYR A 58 -0.78 5.09 13.31
C TYR A 58 -0.76 6.18 14.38
N ASP A 59 0.46 6.54 14.78
CA ASP A 59 0.68 7.75 15.57
C ASP A 59 0.16 8.98 14.80
N HIS A 60 -0.63 9.79 15.50
CA HIS A 60 -1.28 10.96 14.92
C HIS A 60 -0.26 12.01 14.46
N THR A 61 0.83 12.19 15.20
CA THR A 61 1.90 13.15 14.84
C THR A 61 2.58 12.70 13.56
N TYR A 62 2.94 11.40 13.49
CA TYR A 62 3.57 10.81 12.31
C TYR A 62 2.74 11.02 11.03
N ILE A 63 1.45 10.68 11.04
CA ILE A 63 0.59 10.83 9.86
C ILE A 63 0.41 12.30 9.49
N ASN A 64 0.19 13.17 10.47
CA ASN A 64 0.04 14.60 10.21
C ASN A 64 1.31 15.21 9.59
N GLU A 65 2.50 14.91 10.14
CA GLU A 65 3.77 15.38 9.59
C GLU A 65 4.08 14.78 8.22
N LEU A 66 3.76 13.50 8.00
CA LEU A 66 3.92 12.84 6.71
C LEU A 66 3.08 13.51 5.63
N CYS A 67 1.78 13.72 5.91
CA CYS A 67 0.87 14.29 4.92
C CYS A 67 1.08 15.79 4.69
N SER A 68 1.56 16.53 5.69
CA SER A 68 1.84 17.97 5.58
C SER A 68 3.26 18.32 5.11
N GLY A 69 4.13 17.32 4.92
CA GLY A 69 5.52 17.53 4.50
C GLY A 69 6.43 18.10 5.58
N GLN A 70 6.06 17.86 6.85
CA GLN A 70 6.79 18.38 8.02
C GLN A 70 7.66 17.32 8.71
N LEU A 71 7.70 16.08 8.20
CA LEU A 71 8.56 15.03 8.75
C LEU A 71 10.03 15.46 8.79
N ASP A 72 10.72 15.07 9.86
CA ASP A 72 12.16 15.28 10.00
C ASP A 72 12.91 14.74 8.75
N PRO A 73 13.89 15.49 8.20
CA PRO A 73 14.64 15.06 7.03
C PRO A 73 15.35 13.71 7.17
N LYS A 74 15.74 13.28 8.39
CA LYS A 74 16.27 11.92 8.63
C LYS A 74 15.16 10.87 8.50
N ALA A 75 13.94 11.16 8.94
CA ALA A 75 12.79 10.27 8.76
C ALA A 75 12.46 10.10 7.27
N MET A 76 12.43 11.19 6.48
CA MET A 76 12.24 11.08 5.02
C MET A 76 13.39 10.32 4.34
N ARG A 77 14.65 10.50 4.78
CA ARG A 77 15.78 9.69 4.29
C ARG A 77 15.64 8.20 4.63
N ARG A 78 15.08 7.86 5.81
CA ARG A 78 14.78 6.48 6.21
C ARG A 78 13.71 5.84 5.32
N ILE A 79 12.65 6.60 4.99
CA ILE A 79 11.65 6.19 4.00
C ILE A 79 12.31 5.98 2.63
N GLY A 80 13.23 6.86 2.26
CA GLY A 80 14.00 6.73 1.03
C GLY A 80 13.30 7.33 -0.18
N PHE A 81 12.38 8.28 0.02
CA PHE A 81 11.79 9.10 -1.04
C PHE A 81 11.99 10.59 -0.75
N PRO A 82 12.12 11.46 -1.76
CA PRO A 82 11.89 12.89 -1.59
C PRO A 82 10.40 13.12 -1.33
N TRP A 83 10.06 13.97 -0.37
CA TRP A 83 8.66 14.29 -0.10
C TRP A 83 8.05 15.09 -1.26
N SER A 84 6.81 14.76 -1.63
CA SER A 84 5.95 15.56 -2.51
C SER A 84 4.49 15.22 -2.23
N GLU A 85 3.55 16.12 -2.55
CA GLU A 85 2.11 15.82 -2.48
C GLU A 85 1.75 14.61 -3.35
N GLN A 86 2.38 14.49 -4.53
CA GLN A 86 2.20 13.35 -5.43
C GLN A 86 2.66 12.03 -4.79
N LEU A 87 3.75 12.03 -4.01
CA LEU A 87 4.18 10.84 -3.25
C LEU A 87 3.11 10.44 -2.23
N ILE A 88 2.55 11.40 -1.49
CA ILE A 88 1.50 11.12 -0.50
C ILE A 88 0.26 10.56 -1.18
N GLN A 89 -0.22 11.21 -2.24
CA GLN A 89 -1.36 10.74 -3.01
C GLN A 89 -1.14 9.33 -3.58
N ARG A 90 0.04 9.09 -4.17
CA ARG A 90 0.43 7.76 -4.68
C ARG A 90 0.40 6.70 -3.57
N THR A 91 0.92 7.03 -2.41
CA THR A 91 1.01 6.12 -1.25
C THR A 91 -0.36 5.72 -0.76
N LEU A 92 -1.24 6.70 -0.55
CA LEU A 92 -2.61 6.48 -0.07
C LEU A 92 -3.45 5.73 -1.11
N THR A 93 -3.27 6.02 -2.40
CA THR A 93 -3.94 5.30 -3.51
C THR A 93 -3.46 3.85 -3.58
N ALA A 94 -2.16 3.60 -3.45
CA ALA A 94 -1.62 2.25 -3.46
C ALA A 94 -2.13 1.42 -2.28
N ALA A 95 -2.18 2.00 -1.08
CA ALA A 95 -2.75 1.35 0.10
C ALA A 95 -4.26 1.09 -0.05
N GLY A 96 -5.00 2.03 -0.64
CA GLY A 96 -6.39 1.85 -1.03
C GLY A 96 -6.59 0.73 -2.03
N GLY A 97 -5.63 0.54 -2.95
CA GLY A 97 -5.59 -0.59 -3.88
C GLY A 97 -5.56 -1.94 -3.18
N THR A 98 -4.76 -2.08 -2.12
CA THR A 98 -4.67 -3.33 -1.35
C THR A 98 -5.97 -3.60 -0.58
N VAL A 99 -6.59 -2.56 -0.01
CA VAL A 99 -7.91 -2.67 0.64
C VAL A 99 -9.00 -3.08 -0.37
N LEU A 100 -9.06 -2.43 -1.53
CA LEU A 100 -10.00 -2.77 -2.60
C LEU A 100 -9.79 -4.21 -3.09
N THR A 101 -8.54 -4.63 -3.22
CA THR A 101 -8.21 -6.01 -3.64
C THR A 101 -8.75 -7.03 -2.64
N ALA A 102 -8.59 -6.78 -1.34
CA ALA A 102 -9.15 -7.66 -0.31
C ALA A 102 -10.70 -7.71 -0.38
N GLN A 103 -11.36 -6.58 -0.64
CA GLN A 103 -12.81 -6.53 -0.82
C GLN A 103 -13.27 -7.34 -2.05
N LEU A 104 -12.63 -7.13 -3.20
CA LEU A 104 -12.92 -7.88 -4.43
C LEU A 104 -12.67 -9.38 -4.26
N ALA A 105 -11.65 -9.77 -3.48
CA ALA A 105 -11.38 -11.18 -3.20
C ALA A 105 -12.50 -11.86 -2.40
N LEU A 106 -13.23 -11.15 -1.54
CA LEU A 106 -14.40 -11.70 -0.85
C LEU A 106 -15.55 -11.99 -1.81
N GLU A 107 -15.73 -11.15 -2.84
CA GLU A 107 -16.80 -11.28 -3.82
C GLU A 107 -16.47 -12.31 -4.91
N HIS A 108 -15.21 -12.37 -5.33
CA HIS A 108 -14.76 -13.15 -6.49
C HIS A 108 -13.90 -14.37 -6.12
N GLY A 109 -13.62 -14.59 -4.84
CA GLY A 109 -12.74 -15.65 -4.31
C GLY A 109 -11.24 -15.34 -4.41
N LYS A 110 -10.81 -14.52 -5.38
CA LYS A 110 -9.44 -14.01 -5.50
C LYS A 110 -9.41 -12.72 -6.31
N ALA A 111 -8.47 -11.84 -5.99
CA ALA A 111 -8.16 -10.62 -6.73
C ALA A 111 -6.65 -10.32 -6.60
N LEU A 112 -6.11 -9.48 -7.47
CA LEU A 112 -4.68 -9.11 -7.47
C LEU A 112 -4.53 -7.58 -7.50
N ASN A 113 -3.67 -7.03 -6.65
CA ASN A 113 -3.21 -5.65 -6.76
C ASN A 113 -1.92 -5.63 -7.56
N LEU A 114 -1.79 -4.71 -8.54
CA LEU A 114 -0.52 -4.55 -9.24
C LEU A 114 0.54 -3.85 -8.38
N THR A 115 0.13 -3.16 -7.32
CA THR A 115 1.02 -2.49 -6.33
C THR A 115 0.87 -3.09 -4.93
N GLY A 116 1.39 -2.39 -3.93
CA GLY A 116 1.25 -2.73 -2.51
C GLY A 116 2.44 -3.48 -1.95
N GLY A 117 2.23 -4.15 -0.82
CA GLY A 117 3.27 -4.88 -0.10
C GLY A 117 4.16 -3.95 0.72
N TYR A 118 3.58 -2.91 1.32
CA TYR A 118 4.28 -1.90 2.10
C TYR A 118 4.61 -2.39 3.52
N HIS A 119 5.33 -3.50 3.58
CA HIS A 119 5.56 -4.29 4.78
C HIS A 119 6.57 -3.69 5.79
N HIS A 120 7.25 -2.60 5.43
CA HIS A 120 8.27 -1.93 6.26
C HIS A 120 7.78 -0.71 7.03
N ALA A 121 6.49 -0.36 6.91
CA ALA A 121 5.91 0.75 7.65
C ALA A 121 5.44 0.31 9.05
N PHE A 122 5.76 1.12 10.05
CA PHE A 122 5.42 0.92 11.46
C PHE A 122 4.36 1.95 11.90
N ALA A 123 3.89 1.85 13.14
CA ALA A 123 2.85 2.74 13.67
C ALA A 123 3.28 4.21 13.69
N ASP A 124 4.56 4.50 13.95
CA ASP A 124 5.08 5.84 14.21
C ASP A 124 6.19 6.28 13.24
N PHE A 125 6.53 5.45 12.25
CA PHE A 125 7.49 5.81 11.20
C PHE A 125 7.35 4.96 9.95
N GLY A 126 7.82 5.52 8.83
CA GLY A 126 8.02 4.80 7.58
C GLY A 126 9.47 4.38 7.37
N SER A 127 9.69 3.35 6.56
CA SER A 127 11.02 2.89 6.18
C SER A 127 10.98 2.05 4.91
N GLY A 128 12.11 1.90 4.21
CA GLY A 128 12.22 0.95 3.09
C GLY A 128 11.18 1.18 1.99
N PHE A 129 10.96 2.45 1.61
CA PHE A 129 9.94 2.89 0.64
C PHE A 129 8.48 2.70 1.08
N CYS A 130 8.24 2.29 2.33
CA CYS A 130 6.92 2.08 2.91
C CYS A 130 6.62 3.20 3.92
N MET A 131 5.57 3.98 3.67
CA MET A 131 5.11 5.07 4.57
C MET A 131 3.88 4.67 5.39
N VAL A 132 3.05 3.78 4.86
CA VAL A 132 1.92 3.17 5.56
C VAL A 132 1.91 1.69 5.21
N ASN A 133 1.48 0.85 6.14
CA ASN A 133 1.38 -0.59 5.98
C ASN A 133 0.01 -0.97 5.41
N ASP A 134 -0.04 -1.15 4.10
CA ASP A 134 -1.26 -1.48 3.37
C ASP A 134 -1.79 -2.88 3.69
N LEU A 135 -0.90 -3.84 3.96
CA LEU A 135 -1.26 -5.21 4.35
C LEU A 135 -2.02 -5.23 5.68
N TYR A 136 -1.48 -4.54 6.69
CA TYR A 136 -2.12 -4.45 8.00
C TYR A 136 -3.44 -3.68 7.93
N LEU A 137 -3.49 -2.59 7.17
CA LEU A 137 -4.73 -1.82 6.95
C LEU A 137 -5.82 -2.65 6.25
N ALA A 138 -5.46 -3.44 5.24
CA ALA A 138 -6.39 -4.36 4.59
C ALA A 138 -6.88 -5.43 5.56
N ALA A 139 -6.00 -6.02 6.37
CA ALA A 139 -6.37 -7.02 7.37
C ALA A 139 -7.36 -6.46 8.41
N LEU A 140 -7.08 -5.28 8.99
CA LEU A 140 -8.02 -4.62 9.90
C LEU A 140 -9.37 -4.30 9.23
N THR A 141 -9.33 -3.85 7.98
CA THR A 141 -10.57 -3.57 7.23
C THR A 141 -11.39 -4.84 7.00
N MET A 142 -10.74 -5.98 6.75
CA MET A 142 -11.44 -7.25 6.57
C MET A 142 -11.98 -7.79 7.89
N LEU A 143 -11.23 -7.72 9.00
CA LEU A 143 -11.72 -8.12 10.32
C LEU A 143 -12.93 -7.29 10.80
N ALA A 144 -13.11 -6.07 10.30
CA ALA A 144 -14.30 -5.26 10.57
C ALA A 144 -15.54 -5.72 9.78
N LYS A 145 -15.41 -6.62 8.80
CA LYS A 145 -16.54 -7.14 8.03
C LYS A 145 -17.20 -8.32 8.73
N PRO A 146 -18.54 -8.46 8.63
CA PRO A 146 -19.24 -9.63 9.17
C PRO A 146 -18.70 -10.93 8.57
N GLY A 147 -18.47 -11.93 9.43
CA GLY A 147 -18.05 -13.27 9.00
C GLY A 147 -16.56 -13.45 8.71
N ILE A 148 -15.71 -12.47 9.06
CA ILE A 148 -14.25 -12.59 8.98
C ILE A 148 -13.66 -12.52 10.38
N ASP A 149 -13.31 -13.68 10.92
CA ASP A 149 -12.78 -13.80 12.28
C ASP A 149 -11.24 -13.72 12.34
N SER A 150 -10.56 -14.03 11.24
CA SER A 150 -9.10 -14.01 11.15
C SER A 150 -8.61 -13.70 9.72
N VAL A 151 -7.42 -13.12 9.60
CA VAL A 151 -6.74 -12.82 8.34
C VAL A 151 -5.30 -13.28 8.44
N LEU A 152 -4.84 -14.17 7.56
CA LEU A 152 -3.42 -14.55 7.49
C LEU A 152 -2.69 -13.69 6.46
N ILE A 153 -1.62 -13.01 6.88
CA ILE A 153 -0.69 -12.34 5.96
C ILE A 153 0.50 -13.27 5.69
N PHE A 154 0.64 -13.72 4.45
CA PHE A 154 1.77 -14.53 4.00
C PHE A 154 2.73 -13.69 3.15
N ASP A 155 3.82 -13.24 3.76
CA ASP A 155 4.82 -12.38 3.11
C ASP A 155 5.93 -13.22 2.44
N CYS A 156 6.03 -13.08 1.12
CA CYS A 156 7.02 -13.76 0.28
C CYS A 156 8.10 -12.83 -0.27
N ASP A 157 8.11 -11.55 0.16
CA ASP A 157 9.20 -10.65 -0.20
C ASP A 157 10.53 -11.18 0.39
N VAL A 158 11.64 -10.87 -0.30
CA VAL A 158 12.97 -11.29 0.14
C VAL A 158 13.41 -10.56 1.42
N HIS A 159 12.88 -9.35 1.65
CA HIS A 159 13.08 -8.60 2.87
C HIS A 159 12.03 -9.01 3.91
N GLN A 160 12.40 -8.96 5.17
CA GLN A 160 11.47 -9.21 6.26
C GLN A 160 10.40 -8.13 6.32
N GLY A 161 9.12 -8.51 6.33
CA GLY A 161 7.98 -7.63 6.63
C GLY A 161 7.91 -7.22 8.11
N ASP A 162 8.94 -6.52 8.57
CA ASP A 162 9.16 -6.11 9.96
C ASP A 162 8.08 -5.17 10.49
N GLY A 163 7.63 -4.20 9.67
CA GLY A 163 6.53 -3.31 10.00
C GLY A 163 5.22 -4.06 10.20
N THR A 164 4.91 -5.00 9.30
CA THR A 164 3.71 -5.85 9.41
C THR A 164 3.76 -6.70 10.68
N ALA A 165 4.88 -7.38 10.93
CA ALA A 165 5.06 -8.20 12.12
C ALA A 165 4.93 -7.38 13.42
N LYS A 166 5.43 -6.14 13.42
CA LYS A 166 5.33 -5.26 14.58
C LYS A 166 3.92 -4.72 14.80
N LEU A 167 3.22 -4.34 13.73
CA LEU A 167 1.84 -3.82 13.81
C LEU A 167 0.84 -4.89 14.24
N ALA A 168 1.00 -6.13 13.74
CA ALA A 168 0.15 -7.26 14.13
C ALA A 168 0.49 -7.82 15.52
N GLN A 169 1.56 -7.33 16.18
CA GLN A 169 2.00 -7.85 17.47
C GLN A 169 0.89 -7.74 18.52
N GLY A 170 0.45 -8.90 19.04
CA GLY A 170 -0.60 -8.97 20.06
C GLY A 170 -2.03 -9.00 19.51
N ASN A 171 -2.22 -8.92 18.19
CA ASN A 171 -3.50 -9.15 17.54
C ASN A 171 -3.57 -10.61 17.05
N ALA A 172 -4.19 -11.49 17.84
CA ALA A 172 -4.24 -12.92 17.52
C ALA A 172 -5.09 -13.27 16.28
N ASN A 173 -5.82 -12.29 15.72
CA ASN A 173 -6.65 -12.48 14.54
C ASN A 173 -5.94 -12.08 13.23
N ILE A 174 -4.68 -11.64 13.29
CA ILE A 174 -3.82 -11.32 12.14
C ILE A 174 -2.51 -12.10 12.21
#